data_AF-I4Z610-F1
#
_entry.id   AF-I4Z610-F1
#
_cell.length_a   1.000
_cell.length_b   1.000
_cell.length_c   1.000
_cell.angle_alpha   90.00
_cell.angle_beta   90.00
_cell.angle_gamma   90.00
#
_symmetry.space_group_name_H-M   'P 1'
#
loop_
_entity.id
_entity.type
_entity.pdbx_description
1 polymer ?
#
loop_
_entity_poly.entity_id
_entity_poly.type
_entity_poly.pdbx_seq_one_letter_code
_entity_poly.pdbx_strand_id
1 'polypeptide(L)'
;MKRMLICAAVLVSGCTHYVPVVTPALRCEPAANLLQGCERPGLMPDGSTYGDLLRQSQTDRQNLQRCALQHADLVQALAVCNEEIERHNQALTQINPKTGSGKSSSP
;
A
#
# COMPACT_ATOMS: atom_id res chain seq x y z
N MET A 1 -34.13 55.31 39.05
CA MET A 1 -34.82 54.80 37.84
C MET A 1 -33.74 54.54 36.79
N LYS A 2 -33.21 53.31 36.66
CA LYS A 2 -33.70 52.17 35.85
C LYS A 2 -33.13 52.23 34.41
N ARG A 3 -32.40 51.16 34.04
CA ARG A 3 -31.89 50.73 32.71
C ARG A 3 -30.44 51.18 32.40
N MET A 4 -29.53 50.36 31.92
CA MET A 4 -29.57 48.97 31.43
C MET A 4 -28.11 48.50 31.34
N LEU A 5 -27.74 47.52 32.16
CA LEU A 5 -26.59 46.63 31.93
C LEU A 5 -27.07 45.54 30.96
N ILE A 6 -26.71 45.59 29.68
CA ILE A 6 -26.97 44.47 28.76
C ILE A 6 -25.78 44.29 27.80
N CYS A 7 -24.91 43.34 28.21
CA CYS A 7 -24.36 42.25 27.40
C CYS A 7 -24.00 42.54 25.93
N ALA A 8 -22.80 43.08 25.69
CA ALA A 8 -22.12 43.05 24.40
C ALA A 8 -21.07 41.91 24.33
N ALA A 9 -21.38 40.73 24.89
CA ALA A 9 -20.44 39.62 24.99
C ALA A 9 -21.12 38.27 24.79
N VAL A 10 -21.86 38.11 23.69
CA VAL A 10 -22.30 36.81 23.19
C VAL A 10 -22.21 36.90 21.67
N LEU A 11 -21.81 35.81 21.00
CA LEU A 11 -21.63 35.66 19.55
C LEU A 11 -20.19 35.69 19.03
N VAL A 12 -19.23 35.23 19.83
CA VAL A 12 -18.19 34.36 19.26
C VAL A 12 -18.37 32.98 19.89
N SER A 13 -19.54 32.39 19.65
CA SER A 13 -19.70 30.93 19.78
C SER A 13 -18.66 30.30 18.87
N GLY A 14 -17.65 29.70 19.48
CA GLY A 14 -16.49 29.16 18.79
C GLY A 14 -16.91 28.34 17.59
N CYS A 15 -16.31 28.67 16.44
CA CYS A 15 -16.05 27.67 15.42
C CYS A 15 -15.22 26.59 16.12
N THR A 16 -15.87 25.58 16.70
CA THR A 16 -15.22 24.33 17.07
C THR A 16 -14.76 23.73 15.77
N HIS A 17 -13.54 24.09 15.36
CA HIS A 17 -12.90 23.58 14.16
C HIS A 17 -12.59 22.11 14.45
N TYR A 18 -13.57 21.25 14.20
CA TYR A 18 -13.36 19.82 14.18
C TYR A 18 -12.52 19.52 12.94
N VAL A 19 -11.21 19.41 13.15
CA VAL A 19 -10.28 18.97 12.11
C VAL A 19 -10.26 17.45 12.19
N PRO A 20 -10.81 16.72 11.19
CA PRO A 20 -10.76 15.27 11.20
C PRO A 20 -9.29 14.81 11.15
N VAL A 21 -8.89 13.97 12.10
CA VAL A 21 -7.58 13.30 12.06
C VAL A 21 -7.59 12.31 10.91
N VAL A 22 -6.67 12.48 9.96
CA VAL A 22 -6.55 11.59 8.81
C VAL A 22 -5.75 10.36 9.22
N THR A 23 -6.32 9.17 9.00
CA THR A 23 -5.66 7.90 9.30
C THR A 23 -4.54 7.62 8.29
N PRO A 24 -3.41 7.04 8.73
CA PRO A 24 -2.31 6.69 7.83
C PRO A 24 -2.75 5.64 6.80
N ALA A 25 -2.19 5.74 5.59
CA ALA A 25 -2.37 4.74 4.54
C ALA A 25 -1.66 3.44 4.90
N LEU A 26 -2.31 2.32 4.55
CA LEU A 26 -1.76 0.97 4.71
C LEU A 26 -0.72 0.67 3.62
N ARG A 27 0.26 -0.18 3.95
CA ARG A 27 1.27 -0.65 2.99
C ARG A 27 0.67 -1.41 1.82
N CYS A 28 1.41 -1.43 0.71
CA CYS A 28 1.01 -2.15 -0.49
C CYS A 28 1.24 -3.64 -0.28
N GLU A 29 0.13 -4.37 -0.17
CA GLU A 29 0.12 -5.84 -0.06
C GLU A 29 -0.08 -6.44 -1.46
N PRO A 30 0.84 -7.25 -1.99
CA PRO A 30 0.64 -7.89 -3.28
C PRO A 30 -0.44 -8.97 -3.19
N ALA A 31 -1.22 -9.12 -4.25
CA ALA A 31 -2.17 -10.22 -4.36
C ALA A 31 -1.43 -11.58 -4.39
N ALA A 32 -2.00 -12.61 -3.76
CA ALA A 32 -1.34 -13.90 -3.59
C ALA A 32 -0.91 -14.58 -4.91
N ASN A 33 -1.63 -14.33 -6.00
CA ASN A 33 -1.26 -14.84 -7.33
C ASN A 33 0.04 -14.24 -7.88
N LEU A 34 0.43 -13.03 -7.44
CA LEU A 34 1.66 -12.38 -7.84
C LEU A 34 2.89 -12.90 -7.07
N LEU A 35 2.66 -13.56 -5.93
CA LEU A 35 3.69 -14.18 -5.11
C LEU A 35 4.00 -15.62 -5.52
N GLN A 36 3.34 -16.14 -6.56
CA GLN A 36 3.61 -17.49 -7.02
C GLN A 36 5.02 -17.60 -7.62
N GLY A 37 5.66 -18.73 -7.35
CA GLY A 37 6.97 -19.04 -7.91
C GLY A 37 6.90 -19.29 -9.41
N CYS A 38 8.06 -19.35 -10.04
CA CYS A 38 8.15 -19.65 -11.47
C CYS A 38 7.62 -21.05 -11.79
N GLU A 39 7.06 -21.19 -12.99
CA GLU A 39 6.61 -22.47 -13.50
C GLU A 39 7.78 -23.46 -13.55
N ARG A 40 7.49 -24.73 -13.23
CA ARG A 40 8.50 -25.79 -13.29
C ARG A 40 8.80 -26.13 -14.76
N PRO A 41 10.02 -26.57 -15.08
CA PRO A 41 10.35 -27.07 -16.42
C PRO A 41 9.37 -28.13 -16.88
N GLY A 42 9.04 -28.11 -18.17
CA GLY A 42 8.12 -29.08 -18.77
C GLY A 42 8.68 -30.51 -18.71
N LEU A 43 7.78 -31.48 -18.50
CA LEU A 43 8.13 -32.90 -18.59
C LEU A 43 8.26 -33.31 -20.06
N MET A 44 9.29 -34.11 -20.37
CA MET A 44 9.47 -34.68 -21.70
C MET A 44 8.93 -36.11 -21.74
N PRO A 45 7.99 -36.44 -22.64
CA PRO A 45 7.55 -37.83 -22.84
C PRO A 45 8.67 -38.74 -23.35
N ASP A 46 8.52 -40.03 -23.07
CA ASP A 46 9.38 -41.07 -23.61
C ASP A 46 9.31 -41.10 -25.14
N GLY A 47 10.45 -41.36 -25.79
CA GLY A 47 10.57 -41.32 -27.24
C GLY A 47 10.76 -39.92 -27.85
N SER A 48 10.87 -38.87 -27.03
CA SER A 48 11.21 -37.53 -27.49
C SER A 48 12.54 -37.49 -28.21
N THR A 49 12.59 -36.76 -29.32
CA THR A 49 13.83 -36.59 -30.07
C THR A 49 14.75 -35.58 -29.39
N TYR A 50 16.04 -35.57 -29.76
CA TYR A 50 16.96 -34.52 -29.31
C TYR A 50 16.49 -33.11 -29.71
N GLY A 51 15.84 -32.98 -30.87
CA GLY A 51 15.27 -31.70 -31.31
C GLY A 51 14.13 -31.21 -30.42
N ASP A 52 13.30 -32.13 -29.91
CA ASP A 52 12.23 -31.82 -28.95
C ASP A 52 12.81 -31.31 -27.63
N LEU A 53 13.85 -31.98 -27.12
CA LEU A 53 14.54 -31.56 -25.91
C LEU A 53 15.15 -30.17 -26.05
N LEU A 54 15.77 -29.88 -27.20
CA LEU A 54 16.34 -28.56 -27.44
C LEU A 54 15.26 -27.47 -27.45
N ARG A 55 14.13 -27.71 -28.11
CA ARG A 55 12.99 -26.78 -28.11
C ARG A 55 12.42 -26.57 -26.71
N GLN A 56 12.14 -27.66 -25.99
CA GLN A 56 11.62 -27.59 -24.63
C GLN A 56 12.56 -26.80 -23.71
N SER A 57 13.88 -27.06 -23.79
CA SER A 57 14.86 -26.34 -22.98
C SER A 57 14.94 -24.84 -23.29
N GLN A 58 14.68 -24.43 -24.54
CA GLN A 58 14.61 -23.01 -24.90
C GLN A 58 13.35 -22.37 -24.33
N THR A 59 12.20 -23.04 -24.44
CA THR A 59 10.94 -22.58 -23.87
C THR A 59 11.03 -22.44 -22.34
N ASP A 60 11.58 -23.45 -21.65
CA ASP A 60 11.75 -23.41 -20.20
C ASP A 60 12.62 -22.22 -19.77
N ARG A 61 13.75 -21.98 -20.47
CA ARG A 61 14.62 -20.84 -20.19
C ARG A 61 13.92 -19.49 -20.39
N GLN A 62 13.15 -19.35 -21.48
CA GLN A 62 12.40 -18.13 -21.74
C GLN A 62 11.32 -17.87 -20.67
N ASN A 63 10.64 -18.93 -20.23
CA ASN A 63 9.64 -18.83 -19.17
C ASN A 63 10.27 -18.43 -17.83
N LEU A 64 11.40 -19.03 -17.46
CA LEU A 64 12.15 -18.66 -16.26
C LEU A 64 12.65 -17.21 -16.32
N GLN A 65 13.17 -16.76 -17.46
CA GLN A 65 13.59 -15.37 -17.65
C GLN A 65 12.41 -14.40 -17.48
N ARG A 66 11.26 -14.69 -18.09
CA ARG A 66 10.06 -13.86 -17.95
C ARG A 66 9.59 -13.78 -16.51
N CYS A 67 9.56 -14.91 -15.82
CA CYS A 67 9.19 -14.95 -14.40
C CYS A 67 10.15 -14.12 -13.53
N ALA A 68 11.46 -14.24 -13.75
CA ALA A 68 12.45 -13.47 -13.01
C ALA A 68 12.27 -11.96 -13.20
N LEU A 69 11.97 -11.51 -14.42
CA LEU A 69 11.66 -10.11 -14.71
C LEU A 69 10.37 -9.66 -14.00
N GLN A 70 9.30 -10.46 -14.06
CA GLN A 70 8.04 -10.14 -13.38
C GLN A 70 8.23 -10.01 -11.86
N HIS A 71 9.03 -10.88 -11.25
CA HIS A 71 9.36 -10.81 -9.82
C HIS A 71 10.18 -9.56 -9.49
N ALA A 72 11.18 -9.21 -10.31
CA ALA A 72 11.95 -7.99 -10.15
C ALA A 72 11.07 -6.73 -10.24
N ASP A 73 10.18 -6.68 -11.24
CA ASP A 73 9.24 -5.58 -11.45
C ASP A 73 8.27 -5.45 -10.27
N LEU A 74 7.74 -6.58 -9.76
CA LEU A 74 6.87 -6.58 -8.59
C LEU A 74 7.57 -6.03 -7.35
N VAL A 75 8.79 -6.50 -7.08
CA VAL A 75 9.60 -6.03 -5.95
C VAL A 75 9.85 -4.52 -6.05
N GLN A 76 10.22 -4.04 -7.25
CA GLN A 76 10.45 -2.62 -7.47
C GLN A 76 9.17 -1.80 -7.28
N ALA A 77 8.04 -2.27 -7.82
CA ALA A 77 6.75 -1.60 -7.68
C ALA A 77 6.33 -1.51 -6.20
N LEU A 78 6.46 -2.60 -5.44
CA LEU A 78 6.15 -2.62 -4.00
C LEU A 78 7.07 -1.69 -3.21
N ALA A 79 8.36 -1.63 -3.55
CA ALA A 79 9.30 -0.72 -2.90
C ALA A 79 8.88 0.74 -3.11
N VAL A 80 8.63 1.15 -4.36
CA VAL A 80 8.18 2.52 -4.70
C VAL A 80 6.84 2.84 -4.03
N CYS A 81 5.88 1.92 -4.09
CA CYS A 81 4.56 2.07 -3.50
C CYS A 81 4.65 2.32 -1.99
N ASN A 82 5.46 1.53 -1.29
CA ASN A 82 5.65 1.66 0.16
C ASN A 82 6.46 2.90 0.54
N GLU A 83 7.41 3.34 -0.28
CA GLU A 83 8.15 4.59 -0.07
C GLU A 83 7.21 5.80 -0.14
N GLU A 84 6.34 5.85 -1.15
CA GLU A 84 5.38 6.95 -1.30
C GLU A 84 4.33 6.96 -0.18
N ILE A 85 3.87 5.79 0.29
CA ILE A 85 3.02 5.69 1.47
C ILE A 85 3.72 6.22 2.71
N GLU A 86 4.99 5.86 2.90
CA GLU A 86 5.77 6.34 4.04
C GLU A 86 5.91 7.88 3.99
N ARG A 87 6.25 8.42 2.81
CA ARG A 87 6.32 9.87 2.60
C ARG A 87 4.98 10.56 2.86
N HIS A 88 3.89 9.98 2.36
CA HIS A 88 2.53 10.48 2.59
C HIS A 88 2.17 10.46 4.09
N ASN A 89 2.40 9.34 4.76
CA ASN A 89 2.11 9.18 6.18
C ASN A 89 2.96 10.15 7.04
N GLN A 90 4.22 10.37 6.69
CA GLN A 90 5.06 11.38 7.33
C GLN A 90 4.49 12.79 7.14
N ALA A 91 4.02 13.15 5.94
CA ALA A 91 3.35 14.42 5.72
C ALA A 91 2.05 14.53 6.55
N LEU A 92 1.26 13.45 6.65
CA LEU A 92 0.07 13.42 7.50
C LEU A 92 0.41 13.64 8.98
N THR A 93 1.51 13.12 9.50
CA THR A 93 1.91 13.37 10.90
C THR A 93 2.27 14.84 11.17
N GLN A 94 2.71 15.58 10.15
CA GLN A 94 2.99 17.02 10.28
C GLN A 94 1.71 17.87 10.27
N ILE A 95 0.66 17.38 9.61
CA ILE A 95 -0.62 18.09 9.42
C ILE A 95 -1.64 17.70 10.49
N ASN A 96 -1.62 16.45 10.95
CA ASN A 96 -2.48 16.00 12.02
C ASN A 96 -2.12 16.75 13.31
N PRO A 97 -3.08 17.42 13.97
CA PRO A 97 -2.80 18.10 15.22
C PRO A 97 -2.25 17.10 16.24
N LYS A 98 -1.28 17.52 17.07
CA LYS A 98 -0.63 16.70 18.12
C LYS A 98 -1.59 16.27 19.26
N THR A 99 -2.88 16.17 19.00
CA THR A 99 -3.93 15.91 19.98
C THR A 99 -4.65 14.63 19.64
N GLY A 100 -4.44 13.60 20.47
CA GLY A 100 -5.29 12.41 20.47
C GLY A 100 -4.51 11.13 20.69
N SER A 101 -4.03 10.93 21.90
CA SER A 101 -3.92 9.60 22.48
C SER A 101 -5.25 8.86 22.29
N GLY A 102 -5.36 8.11 21.19
CA GLY A 102 -6.44 7.17 20.97
C GLY A 102 -6.35 6.09 22.03
N LYS A 103 -6.99 6.32 23.18
CA LYS A 103 -7.48 5.23 24.01
C LYS A 103 -8.33 4.36 23.09
N SER A 104 -7.75 3.26 22.65
CA SER A 104 -8.50 2.09 22.22
C SER A 104 -9.33 1.66 23.42
N SER A 105 -10.60 2.06 23.41
CA SER A 105 -11.63 1.49 24.26
C SER A 105 -12.73 1.02 23.35
N SER A 106 -12.81 -0.30 23.16
CA SER A 106 -14.02 -1.11 23.32
C SER A 106 -13.88 -2.44 22.57
N PRO A 107 -14.68 -3.47 22.88
CA PRO A 107 -15.42 -3.76 24.11
C PRO A 107 -14.89 -5.01 24.86
#